data_AF-A0A432YMY0-F1
#
_entry.id   AF-A0A432YMY0-F1
#
_cell.length_a   1.000
_cell.length_b   1.000
_cell.length_c   1.000
_cell.angle_alpha   90.00
_cell.angle_beta   90.00
_cell.angle_gamma   90.00
#
_symmetry.space_group_name_H-M   'P 1'
#
loop_
_entity.id
_entity.type
_entity.pdbx_description
1 polymer ?
#
loop_
_entity_poly.entity_id
_entity_poly.type
_entity_poly.pdbx_seq_one_letter_code
_entity_poly.pdbx_strand_id
1 'polypeptide(L)'
;MFKRVLPVVAGAIMLSACSGGTPACSDSETVDLVLEISNDELVAQFGTEFASLIDMSLDAIRTQGHDEKLDTYQCAADLIMSGPGGESNVPVEYTVESTDDDDEFYVTVYGL
;
A
#
# COMPACT_ATOMS: atom_id res chain seq x y z
N MET A 1 17.32 38.06 -13.07
CA MET A 1 18.03 37.16 -12.13
C MET A 1 17.34 37.21 -10.78
N PHE A 2 16.61 36.15 -10.42
CA PHE A 2 16.05 35.74 -9.10
C PHE A 2 15.06 34.61 -9.47
N LYS A 3 15.44 33.35 -9.68
CA LYS A 3 15.91 32.29 -8.76
C LYS A 3 14.96 32.05 -7.59
N ARG A 4 14.12 31.03 -7.71
CA ARG A 4 13.92 29.93 -6.74
C ARG A 4 13.12 28.81 -7.41
N VAL A 5 13.85 27.75 -7.72
CA VAL A 5 13.37 26.45 -8.19
C VAL A 5 12.74 25.70 -7.02
N LEU A 6 11.64 25.03 -7.31
CA LEU A 6 10.89 24.10 -6.46
C LEU A 6 11.77 22.89 -6.08
N PRO A 7 11.59 22.30 -4.90
CA PRO A 7 11.73 20.86 -4.79
C PRO A 7 10.39 20.24 -4.38
N VAL A 8 9.83 19.47 -5.31
CA VAL A 8 9.02 18.29 -5.01
C VAL A 8 9.88 17.39 -4.14
N VAL A 9 9.39 17.02 -2.97
CA VAL A 9 10.01 15.97 -2.14
C VAL A 9 8.97 14.84 -2.07
N ALA A 10 8.98 14.01 -3.11
CA ALA A 10 8.51 12.64 -3.04
C ALA A 10 9.64 11.87 -2.32
N GLY A 11 9.37 11.43 -1.10
CA GLY A 11 10.34 10.68 -0.29
C GLY A 11 10.17 9.20 -0.54
N ALA A 12 10.91 8.65 -1.51
CA ALA A 12 11.11 7.21 -1.63
C ALA A 12 12.00 6.74 -0.47
N ILE A 13 11.52 5.78 0.32
CA ILE A 13 12.32 5.08 1.33
C ILE A 13 12.77 3.75 0.70
N MET A 14 14.04 3.70 0.34
CA MET A 14 14.72 2.48 -0.13
C MET A 14 15.13 1.65 1.09
N LEU A 15 14.55 0.47 1.24
CA LEU A 15 15.06 -0.58 2.14
C LEU A 15 15.45 -1.78 1.28
N SER A 16 16.73 -1.91 1.01
CA SER A 16 17.27 -3.07 0.31
C SER A 16 17.39 -4.27 1.26
N ALA A 17 16.82 -5.40 0.83
CA ALA A 17 17.37 -6.77 0.84
C ALA A 17 16.36 -7.83 1.30
N CYS A 18 15.79 -8.59 0.34
CA CYS A 18 16.02 -10.03 0.18
C CYS A 18 15.26 -10.63 -1.02
N SER A 19 16.02 -11.18 -1.98
CA SER A 19 15.60 -11.93 -3.19
C SER A 19 14.93 -11.07 -4.27
N GLY A 20 15.59 -10.93 -5.43
CA GLY A 20 15.10 -10.15 -6.57
C GLY A 20 13.90 -10.83 -7.23
N GLY A 21 12.72 -10.56 -6.69
CA GLY A 21 11.42 -11.02 -7.15
C GLY A 21 10.33 -10.16 -6.54
N THR A 22 9.10 -10.36 -6.97
CA THR A 22 7.97 -9.58 -6.48
C THR A 22 7.76 -9.82 -4.97
N PRO A 23 7.60 -8.76 -4.15
CA PRO A 23 7.33 -8.92 -2.72
C PRO A 23 6.07 -9.74 -2.46
N ALA A 24 6.09 -10.52 -1.37
CA ALA A 24 4.94 -11.31 -0.98
C ALA A 24 3.82 -10.42 -0.43
N CYS A 25 2.58 -10.93 -0.50
CA CYS A 25 1.39 -10.23 0.02
C CYS A 25 1.55 -9.69 1.45
N SER A 26 2.31 -10.37 2.31
CA SER A 26 2.51 -10.04 3.72
C SER A 26 3.83 -9.32 4.01
N ASP A 27 4.64 -9.02 2.99
CA ASP A 27 5.90 -8.30 3.20
C ASP A 27 5.60 -6.87 3.64
N SER A 28 6.41 -6.35 4.56
CA SER A 28 6.12 -5.06 5.21
C SER A 28 6.00 -3.93 4.19
N GLU A 29 6.84 -3.92 3.16
CA GLU A 29 6.77 -2.91 2.09
C GLU A 29 5.46 -2.98 1.29
N THR A 30 4.91 -4.18 1.07
CA THR A 30 3.61 -4.35 0.43
C THR A 30 2.49 -3.86 1.35
N VAL A 31 2.53 -4.26 2.63
CA VAL A 31 1.54 -3.83 3.63
C VAL A 31 1.53 -2.32 3.79
N ASP A 32 2.70 -1.71 3.91
CA ASP A 32 2.86 -0.26 4.08
C ASP A 32 2.27 0.48 2.86
N LEU A 33 2.53 -0.01 1.64
CA LEU A 33 1.99 0.60 0.43
C LEU A 33 0.47 0.44 0.30
N VAL A 34 -0.10 -0.72 0.67
CA VAL A 34 -1.56 -0.90 0.72
C VAL A 34 -2.19 0.08 1.71
N LEU A 35 -1.59 0.27 2.89
CA LEU A 35 -2.08 1.20 3.90
C LEU A 35 -1.95 2.66 3.45
N GLU A 36 -0.88 3.03 2.76
CA GLU A 36 -0.70 4.35 2.14
C GLU A 36 -1.80 4.64 1.12
N ILE A 37 -2.05 3.72 0.18
CA ILE A 37 -3.12 3.84 -0.84
C ILE A 37 -4.48 3.95 -0.16
N SER A 38 -4.74 3.14 0.88
CA SER A 38 -5.99 3.18 1.64
C SER A 38 -6.18 4.51 2.37
N ASN A 39 -5.10 5.06 2.94
CA ASN A 39 -5.11 6.37 3.57
C ASN A 39 -5.38 7.49 2.57
N ASP A 40 -4.75 7.44 1.40
CA ASP A 40 -4.93 8.44 0.36
C ASP A 40 -6.37 8.48 -0.15
N GLU A 41 -7.00 7.32 -0.31
CA GLU A 41 -8.42 7.23 -0.65
C GLU A 41 -9.32 7.78 0.48
N LEU A 42 -9.02 7.44 1.74
CA LEU A 42 -9.72 7.98 2.90
C LEU A 42 -9.61 9.51 2.97
N VAL A 43 -8.42 10.06 2.73
CA VAL A 43 -8.17 11.51 2.64
C VAL A 43 -8.95 12.13 1.48
N ALA A 44 -8.99 11.47 0.31
CA ALA A 44 -9.70 11.96 -0.86
C ALA A 44 -11.22 12.04 -0.63
N GLN A 45 -11.80 11.07 0.07
CA GLN A 45 -13.24 11.02 0.34
C GLN A 45 -13.68 11.89 1.52
N PHE A 46 -12.91 11.91 2.62
CA PHE A 46 -13.33 12.48 3.90
C PHE A 46 -12.47 13.65 4.39
N GLY A 47 -11.35 13.92 3.73
CA GLY A 47 -10.41 14.99 4.09
C GLY A 47 -9.39 14.59 5.15
N THR A 48 -8.29 15.34 5.21
CA THR A 48 -7.13 15.06 6.07
C THR A 48 -7.44 15.14 7.56
N GLU A 49 -8.34 16.04 7.98
CA GLU A 49 -8.72 16.17 9.39
C GLU A 49 -9.35 14.87 9.90
N PHE A 50 -10.28 14.28 9.12
CA PHE A 50 -10.90 13.01 9.47
C PHE A 50 -9.91 11.86 9.40
N ALA A 51 -9.16 11.74 8.30
CA ALA A 51 -8.19 10.67 8.11
C ALA A 51 -7.14 10.61 9.23
N SER A 52 -6.70 11.77 9.75
CA SER A 52 -5.73 11.83 10.85
C SER A 52 -6.21 11.25 12.19
N LEU A 53 -7.51 10.99 12.33
CA LEU A 53 -8.12 10.38 13.51
C LEU A 53 -8.29 8.87 13.36
N ILE A 54 -7.96 8.31 12.19
CA ILE A 54 -8.15 6.90 11.87
C ILE A 54 -6.78 6.22 11.81
N ASP A 55 -6.60 5.22 12.65
CA ASP A 55 -5.50 4.26 12.56
C ASP A 55 -5.93 3.10 11.65
N MET A 56 -5.02 2.63 10.79
CA MET A 56 -5.28 1.53 9.86
C MET A 56 -4.26 0.41 10.00
N SER A 57 -4.72 -0.83 9.82
CA SER A 57 -3.86 -2.01 9.73
C SER A 57 -4.50 -3.07 8.83
N LEU A 58 -3.70 -4.03 8.38
CA LEU A 58 -4.20 -5.21 7.68
C LEU A 58 -4.16 -6.41 8.63
N ASP A 59 -5.24 -7.18 8.64
CA ASP A 59 -5.32 -8.49 9.30
C ASP A 59 -5.70 -9.57 8.27
N ALA A 60 -5.52 -10.84 8.64
CA ALA A 60 -5.88 -12.01 7.85
C ALA A 60 -5.32 -12.00 6.40
N ILE A 61 -4.13 -11.43 6.21
CA ILE A 61 -3.44 -11.36 4.92
C ILE A 61 -3.25 -12.77 4.34
N ARG A 62 -3.67 -12.95 3.09
CA ARG A 62 -3.60 -14.24 2.40
C ARG A 62 -3.35 -14.08 0.91
N THR A 63 -2.42 -14.88 0.40
CA THR A 63 -2.22 -15.08 -1.04
C THR A 63 -3.36 -15.95 -1.58
N GLN A 64 -4.08 -15.44 -2.56
CA GLN A 64 -5.12 -16.16 -3.29
C GLN A 64 -4.58 -16.83 -4.56
N GLY A 65 -3.51 -16.28 -5.14
CA GLY A 65 -2.88 -16.81 -6.34
C GLY A 65 -1.50 -16.20 -6.60
N HIS A 66 -0.70 -16.88 -7.42
CA HIS A 66 0.58 -16.42 -7.92
C HIS A 66 0.71 -16.83 -9.39
N ASP A 67 0.91 -15.87 -10.29
CA ASP A 67 1.24 -16.15 -11.69
C ASP A 67 2.76 -16.24 -11.81
N GLU A 68 3.30 -17.45 -11.80
CA GLU A 68 4.75 -17.70 -11.88
C GLU A 68 5.41 -17.13 -13.15
N LYS A 69 4.66 -16.87 -14.23
CA LYS A 69 5.23 -16.33 -15.47
C LYS A 69 5.42 -14.82 -15.41
N LEU A 70 4.51 -14.14 -14.73
CA LEU A 70 4.52 -12.68 -14.56
C LEU A 70 5.05 -12.26 -13.19
N ASP A 71 5.34 -13.25 -12.33
CA ASP A 71 5.67 -13.10 -10.91
C ASP A 71 4.65 -12.27 -10.11
N THR A 72 3.38 -12.26 -10.53
CA THR A 72 2.33 -11.43 -9.90
C THR A 72 1.62 -12.18 -8.79
N TYR A 73 1.49 -11.56 -7.62
CA TYR A 73 0.67 -12.08 -6.52
C TYR A 73 -0.74 -11.49 -6.53
N GLN A 74 -1.74 -12.32 -6.26
CA GLN A 74 -3.10 -11.91 -5.94
C GLN A 74 -3.33 -12.14 -4.45
N CYS A 75 -3.75 -11.10 -3.75
CA CYS A 75 -3.80 -11.04 -2.30
C CYS A 75 -5.18 -10.59 -1.83
N ALA A 76 -5.52 -10.96 -0.59
CA ALA A 76 -6.64 -10.38 0.13
C ALA A 76 -6.30 -10.19 1.60
N ALA A 77 -6.95 -9.24 2.24
CA ALA A 77 -6.81 -8.96 3.66
C ALA A 77 -8.10 -8.30 4.20
N ASP A 78 -8.20 -8.19 5.51
CA ASP A 78 -9.18 -7.34 6.16
C ASP A 78 -8.48 -6.02 6.54
N LEU A 79 -8.90 -4.91 5.94
CA LEU A 79 -8.47 -3.56 6.33
C LEU A 79 -9.23 -3.16 7.59
N ILE A 80 -8.51 -3.07 8.70
CA ILE A 80 -9.03 -2.65 10.00
C ILE A 80 -8.85 -1.13 10.11
N MET A 81 -9.95 -0.43 10.42
CA MET A 81 -9.96 0.99 10.69
C MET A 81 -10.38 1.22 12.13
N SER A 82 -9.56 1.91 12.90
CA SER A 82 -9.82 2.25 14.31
C SER A 82 -9.82 3.75 14.50
N GLY A 83 -10.85 4.28 15.16
CA GLY A 83 -10.91 5.72 15.48
C GLY A 83 -11.85 6.03 16.64
N PRO A 84 -12.19 7.32 16.86
CA PRO A 84 -13.06 7.74 17.95
C PRO A 84 -14.45 7.09 17.95
N GLY A 85 -14.92 6.63 16.78
CA GLY A 85 -16.20 5.94 16.60
C GLY A 85 -16.17 4.43 16.90
N GLY A 86 -15.00 3.88 17.22
CA GLY A 86 -14.78 2.43 17.37
C GLY A 86 -13.97 1.85 16.22
N GLU A 87 -14.02 0.52 16.11
CA GLU A 87 -13.31 -0.27 15.11
C GLU A 87 -14.29 -0.81 14.07
N SER A 88 -13.88 -0.81 12.80
CA SER A 88 -14.57 -1.47 11.70
C SER A 88 -13.55 -2.20 10.82
N ASN A 89 -14.02 -3.18 10.06
CA ASN A 89 -13.20 -3.85 9.06
C ASN A 89 -13.89 -3.86 7.68
N VAL A 90 -13.07 -3.80 6.64
CA VAL A 90 -13.49 -3.89 5.24
C VAL A 90 -12.60 -4.92 4.54
N PRO A 91 -13.17 -5.94 3.88
CA PRO A 91 -12.36 -6.87 3.09
C PRO A 91 -11.81 -6.14 1.86
N VAL A 92 -10.51 -6.26 1.64
CA VAL A 92 -9.80 -5.68 0.49
C VAL A 92 -9.10 -6.78 -0.30
N GLU A 93 -8.99 -6.56 -1.60
CA GLU A 93 -8.18 -7.38 -2.51
C GLU A 93 -7.08 -6.50 -3.09
N TYR A 94 -5.91 -7.07 -3.34
CA TYR A 94 -4.81 -6.33 -3.96
C TYR A 94 -3.90 -7.23 -4.79
N THR A 95 -3.25 -6.65 -5.78
CA THR A 95 -2.20 -7.31 -6.57
C THR A 95 -0.84 -6.70 -6.28
N VAL A 96 0.21 -7.51 -6.39
CA VAL A 96 1.60 -7.09 -6.27
C VAL A 96 2.36 -7.60 -7.48
N GLU A 97 3.11 -6.72 -8.15
CA GLU A 97 3.93 -7.06 -9.32
C GLU A 97 5.23 -6.26 -9.32
N SER A 98 6.37 -6.90 -9.65
CA SER A 98 7.62 -6.19 -9.92
C SER A 98 7.51 -5.36 -11.20
N THR A 99 8.25 -4.24 -11.25
CA THR A 99 8.38 -3.45 -12.48
C THR A 99 9.57 -3.91 -13.32
N ASP A 100 9.79 -3.30 -14.48
CA ASP A 100 11.00 -3.49 -15.29
C ASP A 100 12.28 -2.97 -14.58
N ASP A 101 12.12 -2.12 -13.55
CA ASP A 101 13.18 -1.81 -12.59
C ASP A 101 13.10 -2.83 -11.44
N ASP A 102 14.10 -3.69 -11.34
CA ASP A 102 14.15 -4.82 -10.39
C ASP A 102 14.11 -4.37 -8.91
N ASP A 103 14.30 -3.07 -8.64
CA ASP A 103 14.22 -2.47 -7.31
C ASP A 103 12.84 -1.83 -6.99
N GLU A 104 11.90 -1.83 -7.94
CA GLU A 104 10.56 -1.24 -7.78
C GLU A 104 9.45 -2.29 -7.97
N PHE A 105 8.34 -2.13 -7.23
CA PHE A 105 7.13 -2.93 -7.37
C PHE A 105 5.89 -2.05 -7.37
N TYR A 106 4.79 -2.58 -7.89
CA TYR A 106 3.52 -1.92 -8.01
C TYR A 106 2.44 -2.69 -7.23
N VAL A 107 1.59 -1.93 -6.54
CA VAL A 107 0.43 -2.46 -5.82
C VAL A 107 -0.84 -1.82 -6.35
N THR A 108 -1.82 -2.64 -6.69
CA THR A 108 -3.19 -2.17 -6.98
C THR A 108 -4.14 -2.68 -5.91
N VAL A 109 -4.88 -1.77 -5.27
CA VAL A 109 -5.86 -2.10 -4.22
C VAL A 109 -7.28 -1.97 -4.76
N TYR A 110 -8.15 -2.91 -4.39
CA TYR A 110 -9.56 -2.95 -4.74
C TYR A 110 -10.42 -3.02 -3.48
N GLY A 111 -11.63 -2.43 -3.53
CA GLY A 111 -12.59 -2.46 -2.43
C GLY A 111 -12.52 -1.29 -1.44
N LEU A 112 -11.83 -0.19 -1.83
CA LEU A 112 -11.79 1.08 -1.11
C LEU A 112 -12.98 2.00 -1.45
#